data_AF-A0A067PZU1-F1
#
_entry.id   AF-A0A067PZU1-F1
#
_cell.length_a   1.000
_cell.length_b   1.000
_cell.length_c   1.000
_cell.angle_alpha   90.00
_cell.angle_beta   90.00
_cell.angle_gamma   90.00
#
_symmetry.space_group_name_H-M   'P 1'
#
loop_
_entity.id
_entity.type
_entity.pdbx_description
1 polymer ?
#
loop_
_entity_poly.entity_id
_entity_poly.type
_entity_poly.pdbx_seq_one_letter_code
_entity_poly.pdbx_strand_id
1 'polypeptide(L)'
;MKFEWVSSPPAESVLRAIEGLFAAGMIDDDGRLTAVGEKVSECPVEVGIARMLFSSKEFKCGEEILSIAAMTAVQDVFVIPDGAPGALAELERRKFVAEEGDHLTLLNAYNAFVKYGRSSGWCKGHALSFRAMSRAVSIRLQLKKYMQRFGLPLESCQGDAKRLRQCLVSGYWRNGARWVADGTYRSVRGNTVLHVHPNSVLFTRKPKTVSIS
;
A
#
# COMPACT_ATOMS: atom_id res chain seq x y z
N MET A 1 -15.54 -27.63 11.89
CA MET A 1 -14.65 -27.47 10.72
C MET A 1 -13.51 -28.47 10.82
N LYS A 2 -13.42 -29.46 9.92
CA LYS A 2 -12.17 -30.18 9.66
C LYS A 2 -11.80 -29.90 8.22
N PHE A 3 -11.04 -28.84 8.01
CA PHE A 3 -10.34 -28.65 6.75
C PHE A 3 -9.18 -29.65 6.73
N GLU A 4 -9.06 -30.45 5.68
CA GLU A 4 -7.98 -31.43 5.55
C GLU A 4 -6.70 -30.74 5.08
N TRP A 5 -5.88 -30.34 6.04
CA TRP A 5 -4.55 -29.81 5.76
C TRP A 5 -3.56 -30.96 5.50
N VAL A 6 -2.67 -30.79 4.52
CA VAL A 6 -1.50 -31.67 4.35
C VAL A 6 -0.60 -31.62 5.59
N SER A 7 -0.40 -30.41 6.13
CA SER A 7 0.18 -30.15 7.44
C SER A 7 -0.63 -29.04 8.11
N SER A 8 -1.25 -29.37 9.24
CA SER A 8 -2.10 -28.39 9.92
C SER A 8 -1.26 -27.23 10.48
N PRO A 9 -1.62 -25.97 10.19
CA PRO A 9 -0.96 -24.83 10.81
C PRO A 9 -1.23 -24.83 12.33
N PRO A 10 -0.37 -24.17 13.13
CA PRO A 10 -0.64 -23.97 14.54
C PRO A 10 -2.00 -23.29 14.75
N ALA A 11 -2.79 -23.78 15.72
CA ALA A 11 -4.12 -23.24 16.01
C ALA A 11 -4.09 -21.73 16.28
N GLU A 12 -3.04 -21.25 16.94
CA GLU A 12 -2.83 -19.83 17.20
C GLU A 12 -2.71 -18.99 15.91
N SER A 13 -2.05 -19.51 14.87
CA SER A 13 -1.93 -18.83 13.59
C SER A 13 -3.29 -18.70 12.88
N VAL A 14 -4.11 -19.75 12.96
CA VAL A 14 -5.48 -19.72 12.42
C VAL A 14 -6.33 -18.71 13.18
N LEU A 15 -6.25 -18.72 14.51
CA LEU A 15 -6.99 -17.78 15.35
C LEU A 15 -6.61 -16.31 15.04
N ARG A 16 -5.31 -16.01 14.96
CA ARG A 16 -4.82 -14.66 14.59
C ARG A 16 -5.28 -14.24 13.18
N ALA A 17 -5.41 -15.17 12.25
CA ALA A 17 -5.93 -14.89 10.92
C ALA A 17 -7.43 -14.53 10.98
N ILE A 18 -8.22 -15.30 11.73
CA ILE A 18 -9.66 -15.04 11.95
C ILE A 18 -9.88 -13.68 12.65
N GLU A 19 -9.16 -13.40 13.73
CA GLU A 19 -9.19 -12.09 14.40
C GLU A 19 -8.85 -10.94 13.44
N GLY A 20 -7.91 -11.19 12.54
CA GLY A 20 -7.53 -10.27 11.47
C GLY A 20 -8.65 -9.97 10.49
N LEU A 21 -9.37 -11.01 10.06
CA LEU A 21 -10.51 -10.89 9.14
C LEU A 21 -11.70 -10.20 9.83
N PHE A 22 -11.96 -10.54 11.09
CA PHE A 22 -13.02 -9.93 11.89
C PHE A 22 -12.76 -8.42 12.07
N ALA A 23 -11.56 -8.05 12.50
CA ALA A 23 -11.20 -6.64 12.69
C ALA A 23 -11.12 -5.84 11.37
N ALA A 24 -10.93 -6.50 10.22
CA ALA A 24 -11.07 -5.89 8.90
C ALA A 24 -12.53 -5.77 8.42
N GLY A 25 -13.50 -6.30 9.19
CA GLY A 25 -14.92 -6.34 8.84
C GLY A 25 -15.25 -7.31 7.71
N MET A 26 -14.40 -8.32 7.48
CA MET A 26 -14.60 -9.33 6.43
C MET A 26 -15.51 -10.47 6.87
N ILE A 27 -15.54 -10.75 8.19
CA ILE A 27 -16.43 -11.74 8.79
C ILE A 27 -17.24 -11.12 9.94
N ASP A 28 -18.40 -11.70 10.23
CA ASP A 28 -19.26 -11.36 11.36
C ASP A 28 -18.91 -12.16 12.63
N ASP A 29 -19.68 -11.96 13.71
CA ASP A 29 -19.49 -12.62 15.00
C ASP A 29 -19.69 -14.14 14.94
N ASP A 30 -20.45 -14.63 13.93
CA ASP A 30 -20.67 -16.04 13.68
C ASP A 30 -19.57 -16.66 12.77
N GLY A 31 -18.60 -15.84 12.32
CA GLY A 31 -17.51 -16.24 11.44
C GLY A 31 -17.93 -16.43 9.97
N ARG A 32 -19.07 -15.86 9.55
CA ARG A 32 -19.54 -15.85 8.16
C ARG A 32 -19.03 -14.61 7.44
N LEU A 33 -18.87 -14.69 6.12
CA LEU A 33 -18.46 -13.55 5.32
C LEU A 33 -19.52 -12.44 5.36
N THR A 34 -19.08 -11.21 5.58
CA THR A 34 -19.94 -10.04 5.38
C THR A 34 -20.11 -9.77 3.89
N ALA A 35 -21.08 -8.93 3.50
CA ALA A 35 -21.24 -8.51 2.10
C ALA A 35 -19.98 -7.83 1.50
N VAL A 36 -19.11 -7.25 2.34
CA VAL A 36 -17.80 -6.76 1.91
C VAL A 36 -16.81 -7.92 1.81
N GLY A 37 -16.79 -8.82 2.78
CA GLY A 37 -15.95 -10.02 2.79
C GLY A 37 -16.16 -10.90 1.55
N GLU A 38 -17.41 -11.11 1.14
CA GLU A 38 -17.75 -11.85 -0.09
C GLU A 38 -17.10 -11.22 -1.32
N LYS A 39 -17.28 -9.91 -1.52
CA LYS A 39 -16.67 -9.20 -2.66
C LYS A 39 -15.15 -9.18 -2.59
N VAL A 40 -14.57 -9.02 -1.40
CA VAL A 40 -13.12 -9.04 -1.19
C VAL A 40 -12.54 -10.42 -1.46
N SER A 41 -13.27 -11.50 -1.21
CA SER A 41 -12.82 -12.86 -1.50
C SER A 41 -12.61 -13.13 -3.00
N GLU A 42 -13.23 -12.32 -3.87
CA GLU A 42 -13.05 -12.40 -5.32
C GLU A 42 -11.86 -11.57 -5.85
N CYS A 43 -11.27 -10.71 -5.02
CA CYS A 43 -10.17 -9.83 -5.41
C CYS A 43 -8.81 -10.53 -5.30
N PRO A 44 -7.92 -10.43 -6.31
CA PRO A 44 -6.59 -11.04 -6.28
C PRO A 44 -5.57 -10.17 -5.52
N VAL A 45 -5.95 -9.65 -4.35
CA VAL A 45 -5.08 -8.81 -3.50
C VAL A 45 -5.25 -9.17 -2.04
N GLU A 46 -4.26 -8.78 -1.24
CA GLU A 46 -4.33 -8.95 0.21
C GLU A 46 -5.51 -8.18 0.82
N VAL A 47 -6.05 -8.72 1.92
CA VAL A 47 -7.21 -8.17 2.63
C VAL A 47 -7.01 -6.70 3.02
N GLY A 48 -5.80 -6.29 3.41
CA GLY A 48 -5.50 -4.90 3.75
C GLY A 48 -5.68 -3.95 2.56
N ILE A 49 -5.16 -4.32 1.39
CA ILE A 49 -5.31 -3.54 0.15
C ILE A 49 -6.76 -3.51 -0.29
N ALA A 50 -7.44 -4.66 -0.24
CA ALA A 50 -8.87 -4.74 -0.57
C ALA A 50 -9.69 -3.85 0.37
N ARG A 51 -9.47 -3.91 1.68
CA ARG A 51 -10.16 -3.07 2.66
C ARG A 51 -9.97 -1.59 2.37
N MET A 52 -8.75 -1.19 2.02
CA MET A 52 -8.42 0.18 1.63
C MET A 52 -9.20 0.61 0.37
N LEU A 53 -9.24 -0.22 -0.67
CA LEU A 53 -10.02 0.05 -1.89
C LEU A 53 -11.51 0.25 -1.58
N PHE A 54 -12.10 -0.59 -0.73
CA PHE A 54 -13.51 -0.48 -0.35
C PHE A 54 -13.81 0.73 0.54
N SER A 55 -12.86 1.12 1.41
CA SER A 55 -13.00 2.28 2.30
C SER A 55 -12.79 3.61 1.56
N SER A 56 -12.17 3.59 0.38
CA SER A 56 -11.87 4.80 -0.41
C SER A 56 -13.09 5.67 -0.75
N LYS A 57 -14.29 5.06 -0.82
CA LYS A 57 -15.57 5.76 -1.02
C LYS A 57 -15.91 6.74 0.11
N GLU A 58 -15.53 6.42 1.34
CA GLU A 58 -15.84 7.23 2.52
C GLU A 58 -14.94 8.48 2.57
N PHE A 59 -13.72 8.34 2.05
CA PHE A 59 -12.71 9.40 2.01
C PHE A 59 -12.63 10.13 0.66
N LYS A 60 -13.44 9.71 -0.33
CA LYS A 60 -13.48 10.26 -1.69
C LYS A 60 -12.12 10.30 -2.38
N CYS A 61 -11.34 9.23 -2.24
CA CYS A 61 -9.97 9.11 -2.75
C CYS A 61 -9.74 7.81 -3.55
N GLY A 62 -10.78 7.33 -4.23
CA GLY A 62 -10.74 6.08 -4.99
C GLY A 62 -9.68 6.05 -6.09
N GLU A 63 -9.47 7.17 -6.78
CA GLU A 63 -8.46 7.28 -7.85
C GLU A 63 -7.03 7.15 -7.31
N GLU A 64 -6.71 7.84 -6.21
CA GLU A 64 -5.40 7.80 -5.57
C GLU A 64 -5.12 6.43 -4.93
N ILE A 65 -6.09 5.89 -4.19
CA ILE A 65 -5.96 4.59 -3.53
C ILE A 65 -5.78 3.46 -4.53
N LEU A 66 -6.49 3.51 -5.66
CA LEU A 66 -6.30 2.55 -6.75
C LEU A 66 -4.88 2.60 -7.32
N SER A 67 -4.26 3.79 -7.42
CA SER A 67 -2.86 3.92 -7.86
C SER A 67 -1.91 3.39 -6.82
N ILE A 68 -2.11 3.73 -5.54
CA ILE A 68 -1.28 3.26 -4.44
C ILE A 68 -1.32 1.74 -4.36
N ALA A 69 -2.51 1.12 -4.40
CA ALA A 69 -2.68 -0.33 -4.37
C ALA A 69 -1.90 -1.05 -5.48
N ALA A 70 -1.89 -0.48 -6.69
CA ALA A 70 -1.14 -1.04 -7.81
C ALA A 70 0.38 -0.85 -7.66
N MET A 71 0.81 0.29 -7.12
CA MET A 71 2.22 0.59 -6.89
C MET A 71 2.82 -0.22 -5.73
N THR A 72 2.05 -0.50 -4.68
CA THR A 72 2.50 -1.35 -3.57
C THR A 72 2.61 -2.82 -3.95
N ALA A 73 1.93 -3.24 -5.02
CA ALA A 73 1.99 -4.61 -5.53
C ALA A 73 3.22 -4.88 -6.43
N VAL A 74 4.03 -3.86 -6.74
CA VAL A 74 5.27 -4.00 -7.52
C VAL A 74 6.49 -3.72 -6.66
N GLN A 75 7.58 -4.41 -6.96
CA GLN A 75 8.88 -4.24 -6.29
C GLN A 75 9.81 -3.38 -7.15
N ASP A 76 10.85 -2.83 -6.54
CA ASP A 76 11.95 -2.12 -7.20
C ASP A 76 11.50 -0.99 -8.14
N VAL A 77 10.58 -0.14 -7.67
CA VAL A 77 10.09 1.02 -8.43
C VAL A 77 11.21 2.02 -8.69
N PHE A 78 11.99 2.35 -7.65
CA PHE A 78 13.14 3.24 -7.73
C PHE A 78 14.41 2.41 -7.91
N VAL A 79 15.17 2.68 -8.96
CA VAL A 79 16.37 1.92 -9.34
C VAL A 79 17.53 2.85 -9.60
N ILE A 80 18.75 2.36 -9.37
CA ILE A 80 19.97 3.05 -9.81
C ILE A 80 20.26 2.58 -11.24
N PRO A 81 20.22 3.46 -12.25
CA PRO A 81 20.52 3.07 -13.63
C PRO A 81 21.97 2.55 -13.75
N ASP A 82 22.18 1.56 -14.61
CA ASP A 82 23.50 0.99 -14.84
C ASP A 82 24.53 2.07 -15.25
N GLY A 83 25.65 2.11 -14.53
CA GLY A 83 26.72 3.07 -14.76
C GLY A 83 26.44 4.50 -14.26
N ALA A 84 25.26 4.77 -13.68
CA ALA A 84 24.96 6.08 -13.10
C ALA A 84 25.47 6.18 -11.65
N PRO A 85 26.00 7.33 -11.21
CA PRO A 85 26.32 7.56 -9.80
C PRO A 85 25.04 7.47 -8.96
N GLY A 86 25.08 6.72 -7.84
CA GLY A 86 23.93 6.59 -6.93
C GLY A 86 23.38 7.93 -6.43
N ALA A 87 24.24 8.95 -6.30
CA ALA A 87 23.84 10.32 -5.94
C ALA A 87 22.88 10.97 -6.96
N LEU A 88 23.06 10.69 -8.26
CA LEU A 88 22.17 11.22 -9.31
C LEU A 88 20.81 10.52 -9.27
N ALA A 89 20.79 9.21 -9.06
CA ALA A 89 19.55 8.45 -8.90
C ALA A 89 18.73 8.94 -7.69
N GLU A 90 19.40 9.24 -6.58
CA GLU A 90 18.75 9.81 -5.39
C GLU A 90 18.22 11.23 -5.65
N LEU A 91 18.93 12.06 -6.43
CA LEU A 91 18.45 13.39 -6.82
C LEU A 91 17.16 13.31 -7.65
N GLU A 92 17.09 12.35 -8.59
CA GLU A 92 15.89 12.10 -9.37
C GLU A 92 14.74 11.58 -8.51
N ARG A 93 15.01 10.63 -7.61
CA ARG A 93 14.03 10.10 -6.66
C ARG A 93 13.41 11.20 -5.79
N ARG A 94 14.20 12.18 -5.34
CA ARG A 94 13.73 13.32 -4.52
C ARG A 94 12.60 14.12 -5.17
N LYS A 95 12.49 14.14 -6.50
CA LYS A 95 11.41 14.85 -7.22
C LYS A 95 10.03 14.24 -6.95
N PHE A 96 9.97 12.97 -6.54
CA PHE A 96 8.72 12.27 -6.24
C PHE A 96 8.40 12.21 -4.75
N VAL A 97 9.38 12.50 -3.89
CA VAL A 97 9.27 12.36 -2.44
C VAL A 97 8.13 13.22 -1.90
N ALA A 98 7.19 12.56 -1.24
CA ALA A 98 6.14 13.18 -0.46
C ALA A 98 6.54 13.19 1.02
N GLU A 99 6.34 14.33 1.68
CA GLU A 99 6.65 14.47 3.11
C GLU A 99 5.78 13.58 3.99
N GLU A 100 4.60 13.26 3.48
CA GLU A 100 3.57 12.49 4.15
C GLU A 100 3.85 10.99 4.19
N GLY A 101 4.77 10.49 3.35
CA GLY A 101 5.26 9.11 3.39
C GLY A 101 5.47 8.42 2.04
N ASP A 102 5.88 7.16 2.10
CA ASP A 102 6.25 6.36 0.92
C ASP A 102 5.05 6.10 -0.01
N HIS A 103 3.86 5.88 0.52
CA HIS A 103 2.66 5.67 -0.30
C HIS A 103 2.36 6.88 -1.21
N LEU A 104 2.50 8.10 -0.68
CA LEU A 104 2.30 9.32 -1.48
C LEU A 104 3.47 9.54 -2.45
N THR A 105 4.68 9.12 -2.07
CA THR A 105 5.84 9.12 -2.97
C THR A 105 5.63 8.20 -4.18
N LEU A 106 5.08 7.00 -3.95
CA LEU A 106 4.70 6.07 -5.02
C LEU A 106 3.57 6.62 -5.91
N LEU A 107 2.59 7.29 -5.30
CA LEU A 107 1.51 7.97 -6.03
C LEU A 107 2.06 9.06 -6.96
N ASN A 108 2.99 9.88 -6.47
CA ASN A 108 3.64 10.92 -7.26
C ASN A 108 4.41 10.33 -8.45
N ALA A 109 5.19 9.26 -8.22
CA ALA A 109 5.92 8.56 -9.27
C ALA A 109 4.97 7.99 -10.34
N TYR A 110 3.85 7.37 -9.93
CA TYR A 110 2.84 6.86 -10.86
C TYR A 110 2.20 7.97 -11.69
N ASN A 111 1.75 9.04 -11.04
CA ASN A 111 1.10 10.16 -11.71
C ASN A 111 2.04 10.84 -12.71
N ALA A 112 3.31 11.04 -12.34
CA ALA A 112 4.33 11.57 -13.25
C ALA A 112 4.57 10.64 -14.44
N PHE A 113 4.74 9.33 -14.21
CA PHE A 113 4.93 8.35 -15.27
C PHE A 113 3.78 8.35 -16.29
N VAL A 114 2.53 8.41 -15.82
CA VAL A 114 1.36 8.49 -16.70
C VAL A 114 1.32 9.84 -17.44
N LYS A 115 1.59 10.95 -16.74
CA LYS A 115 1.59 12.30 -17.32
C LYS A 115 2.61 12.45 -18.45
N TYR A 116 3.81 11.87 -18.29
CA TYR A 116 4.89 11.94 -19.28
C TYR A 116 4.88 10.77 -20.28
N GLY A 117 3.70 10.21 -20.56
CA GLY A 117 3.48 9.31 -21.69
C GLY A 117 3.99 7.89 -21.49
N ARG A 118 4.25 7.45 -20.25
CA ARG A 118 4.67 6.07 -19.92
C ARG A 118 5.90 5.63 -20.70
N SER A 119 6.90 6.50 -20.83
CA SER A 119 8.09 6.25 -21.64
C SER A 119 9.18 5.52 -20.85
N SER A 120 9.79 4.49 -21.47
CA SER A 120 10.98 3.82 -20.94
C SER A 120 12.17 4.77 -20.84
N GLY A 121 12.37 5.65 -21.82
CA GLY A 121 13.42 6.67 -21.78
C GLY A 121 13.22 7.67 -20.64
N TRP A 122 11.96 8.06 -20.38
CA TRP A 122 11.63 8.93 -19.26
C TRP A 122 11.92 8.24 -17.92
N CYS A 123 11.55 6.96 -17.76
CA CYS A 123 11.88 6.17 -16.58
C CYS A 123 13.39 6.09 -16.32
N LYS A 124 14.20 5.84 -17.37
CA LYS A 124 15.66 5.80 -17.25
C LYS A 124 16.23 7.14 -16.74
N GLY A 125 15.70 8.25 -17.25
CA GLY A 125 16.12 9.59 -16.83
C GLY A 125 15.68 9.99 -15.42
N HIS A 126 14.69 9.30 -14.84
CA HIS A 126 14.14 9.61 -13.51
C HIS A 126 14.38 8.50 -12.48
N ALA A 127 15.35 7.61 -12.73
CA ALA A 127 15.70 6.52 -11.80
C ALA A 127 14.50 5.60 -11.44
N LEU A 128 13.63 5.33 -12.42
CA LEU A 128 12.45 4.48 -12.27
C LEU A 128 12.57 3.21 -13.12
N SER A 129 12.06 2.08 -12.59
CA SER A 129 11.97 0.83 -13.33
C SER A 129 10.78 0.82 -14.29
N PHE A 130 11.04 0.92 -15.59
CA PHE A 130 9.97 0.85 -16.61
C PHE A 130 9.15 -0.44 -16.52
N ARG A 131 9.80 -1.56 -16.16
CA ARG A 131 9.15 -2.85 -15.95
C ARG A 131 8.17 -2.80 -14.78
N ALA A 132 8.59 -2.24 -13.63
CA ALA A 132 7.73 -2.11 -12.45
C ALA A 132 6.55 -1.17 -12.73
N MET A 133 6.82 -0.01 -13.35
CA MET A 133 5.78 0.97 -13.68
C MET A 133 4.75 0.41 -14.67
N SER A 134 5.19 -0.31 -15.70
CA SER A 134 4.30 -0.95 -16.67
C SER A 134 3.44 -2.03 -16.02
N ARG A 135 4.01 -2.82 -15.10
CA ARG A 135 3.26 -3.80 -14.32
C ARG A 135 2.22 -3.14 -13.43
N ALA A 136 2.56 -2.02 -12.78
CA ALA A 136 1.62 -1.26 -11.96
C ALA A 136 0.44 -0.73 -12.79
N VAL A 137 0.67 -0.27 -14.03
CA VAL A 137 -0.43 0.12 -14.95
C VAL A 137 -1.38 -1.05 -15.21
N SER A 138 -0.86 -2.25 -15.49
CA SER A 138 -1.68 -3.44 -15.72
C SER A 138 -2.48 -3.85 -14.48
N ILE A 139 -1.86 -3.86 -13.30
CA ILE A 139 -2.53 -4.17 -12.03
C ILE A 139 -3.63 -3.15 -11.75
N ARG A 140 -3.34 -1.86 -11.92
CA ARG A 140 -4.33 -0.79 -11.72
C ARG A 140 -5.55 -0.97 -12.62
N LEU A 141 -5.34 -1.36 -13.89
CA LEU A 141 -6.44 -1.63 -14.82
C LEU A 141 -7.28 -2.83 -14.38
N GLN A 142 -6.66 -3.89 -13.86
CA GLN A 142 -7.38 -5.04 -13.31
C GLN A 142 -8.20 -4.64 -12.08
N LEU A 143 -7.58 -3.96 -11.11
CA LEU A 143 -8.26 -3.50 -9.90
C LEU A 143 -9.41 -2.53 -10.20
N LYS A 144 -9.25 -1.67 -11.22
CA LYS A 144 -10.32 -0.78 -11.69
C LYS A 144 -11.58 -1.55 -12.09
N LYS A 145 -11.43 -2.70 -12.77
CA LYS A 145 -12.56 -3.54 -13.18
C LYS A 145 -13.32 -4.08 -11.97
N TYR A 146 -12.61 -4.50 -10.93
CA TYR A 146 -13.23 -4.94 -9.67
C TYR A 146 -13.96 -3.79 -8.97
N MET A 147 -13.34 -2.60 -8.89
CA MET A 147 -14.00 -1.42 -8.32
C MET A 147 -15.30 -1.08 -9.05
N GLN A 148 -15.28 -1.08 -10.38
CA GLN A 148 -16.47 -0.85 -11.21
C GLN A 148 -17.53 -1.94 -11.00
N ARG A 149 -17.14 -3.21 -11.01
CA ARG A 149 -18.05 -4.36 -10.79
C ARG A 149 -18.74 -4.28 -9.43
N PHE A 150 -18.04 -3.79 -8.40
CA PHE A 150 -18.59 -3.68 -7.04
C PHE A 150 -19.27 -2.34 -6.73
N GLY A 151 -19.34 -1.43 -7.70
CA GLY A 151 -19.97 -0.12 -7.54
C GLY A 151 -19.17 0.84 -6.65
N LEU A 152 -17.84 0.71 -6.60
CA LEU A 152 -16.97 1.61 -5.86
C LEU A 152 -16.70 2.87 -6.70
N PRO A 153 -16.94 4.08 -6.15
CA PRO A 153 -16.70 5.33 -6.87
C PRO A 153 -15.21 5.57 -7.10
N LEU A 154 -14.88 6.01 -8.30
CA LEU A 154 -13.54 6.45 -8.69
C LEU A 154 -13.46 7.97 -8.61
N GLU A 155 -13.49 8.47 -7.39
CA GLU A 155 -13.36 9.90 -7.08
C GLU A 155 -11.94 10.24 -6.66
N SER A 156 -11.50 11.47 -6.95
CA SER A 156 -10.22 12.01 -6.51
C SER A 156 -10.41 12.91 -5.29
N CYS A 157 -9.51 12.79 -4.30
CA CYS A 157 -9.51 13.69 -3.16
C CYS A 157 -8.79 15.02 -3.44
N GLN A 158 -8.45 15.29 -4.71
CA GLN A 158 -7.86 16.56 -5.18
C GLN A 158 -6.61 16.99 -4.41
N GLY A 159 -5.79 16.03 -3.98
CA GLY A 159 -4.56 16.29 -3.23
C GLY A 159 -4.74 16.43 -1.71
N ASP A 160 -5.93 16.15 -1.16
CA ASP A 160 -6.13 16.09 0.30
C ASP A 160 -5.39 14.88 0.91
N ALA A 161 -4.13 15.11 1.30
CA ALA A 161 -3.28 14.10 1.91
C ALA A 161 -3.78 13.62 3.29
N LYS A 162 -4.68 14.36 3.96
CA LYS A 162 -5.25 13.92 5.23
C LYS A 162 -6.26 12.81 4.99
N ARG A 163 -7.20 12.99 4.05
CA ARG A 163 -8.18 11.97 3.67
C ARG A 163 -7.51 10.71 3.16
N LEU A 164 -6.48 10.88 2.33
CA LEU A 164 -5.72 9.76 1.79
C LEU A 164 -5.05 8.93 2.89
N ARG A 165 -4.41 9.58 3.87
CA ARG A 165 -3.81 8.90 5.03
C ARG A 165 -4.85 8.23 5.93
N GLN A 166 -6.00 8.84 6.15
CA GLN A 166 -7.10 8.21 6.90
C GLN A 166 -7.57 6.94 6.20
N CYS A 167 -7.69 6.97 4.87
CA CYS A 167 -8.03 5.78 4.08
C CYS A 167 -6.93 4.71 4.15
N LEU A 168 -5.65 5.08 4.07
CA LEU A 168 -4.53 4.13 4.20
C LEU A 168 -4.56 3.38 5.54
N VAL A 169 -4.85 4.09 6.63
CA VAL A 169 -4.96 3.51 7.97
C VAL A 169 -6.07 2.44 8.03
N SER A 170 -7.16 2.58 7.27
CA SER A 170 -8.23 1.57 7.23
C SER A 170 -7.77 0.19 6.73
N GLY A 171 -6.77 0.15 5.84
CA GLY A 171 -6.20 -1.09 5.30
C GLY A 171 -4.99 -1.61 6.09
N TYR A 172 -4.14 -0.70 6.55
CA TYR A 172 -2.87 -1.01 7.22
C TYR A 172 -2.90 -0.81 8.74
N TRP A 173 -4.09 -0.89 9.36
CA TRP A 173 -4.30 -0.65 10.79
C TRP A 173 -3.45 -1.55 11.71
N ARG A 174 -3.06 -2.76 11.24
CA ARG A 174 -2.17 -3.68 11.98
C ARG A 174 -0.69 -3.32 11.88
N ASN A 175 -0.29 -2.55 10.87
CA ASN A 175 1.12 -2.28 10.57
C ASN A 175 1.55 -0.90 11.09
N GLY A 176 0.92 -0.41 12.16
CA GLY A 176 1.29 0.84 12.82
C GLY A 176 2.57 0.71 13.64
N ALA A 177 3.45 1.71 13.52
CA ALA A 177 4.64 1.88 14.35
C ALA A 177 4.65 3.27 14.99
N ARG A 178 5.06 3.33 16.26
CA ARG A 178 5.21 4.59 17.03
C ARG A 178 6.68 4.89 17.29
N TRP A 179 7.05 6.16 17.20
CA TRP A 179 8.37 6.61 17.64
C TRP A 179 8.43 6.61 19.17
N VAL A 180 9.52 6.09 19.72
CA VAL A 180 9.80 6.10 21.16
C VAL A 180 10.99 7.02 21.44
N ALA A 181 11.00 7.66 22.61
CA ALA A 181 12.03 8.62 22.99
C ALA A 181 13.45 8.03 23.02
N ASP A 182 13.57 6.71 23.10
CA ASP A 182 14.83 5.95 23.01
C ASP A 182 15.46 5.96 21.60
N GLY A 183 14.78 6.55 20.60
CA GLY A 183 15.28 6.63 19.24
C GLY A 183 14.83 5.49 18.33
N THR A 184 13.95 4.59 18.81
CA THR A 184 13.46 3.44 18.04
C THR A 184 11.99 3.59 17.62
N TYR A 185 11.63 2.95 16.51
CA TYR A 185 10.22 2.72 16.19
C TYR A 185 9.79 1.40 16.84
N ARG A 186 8.59 1.37 17.42
CA ARG A 186 8.01 0.15 17.99
C ARG A 186 6.65 -0.15 17.40
N SER A 187 6.38 -1.42 17.11
CA SER A 187 5.05 -1.88 16.70
C SER A 187 4.02 -1.49 17.76
N VAL A 188 2.87 -0.97 17.32
CA VAL A 188 1.76 -0.59 18.22
C VAL A 188 1.17 -1.83 18.92
N ARG A 189 1.21 -3.01 18.28
CA ARG A 189 0.59 -4.24 18.79
C ARG A 189 1.51 -5.14 19.62
N GLY A 190 2.82 -5.11 19.36
CA GLY A 190 3.76 -6.05 19.98
C GLY A 190 4.92 -5.41 20.72
N ASN A 191 5.04 -4.07 20.69
CA ASN A 191 6.19 -3.32 21.21
C ASN A 191 7.56 -3.79 20.68
N THR A 192 7.56 -4.58 19.60
CA THR A 192 8.74 -5.05 18.88
C THR A 192 9.44 -3.85 18.25
N VAL A 193 10.76 -3.79 18.39
CA VAL A 193 11.59 -2.76 17.74
C VAL A 193 11.58 -2.99 16.24
N LEU A 194 11.27 -1.92 15.50
CA LEU A 194 11.23 -1.88 14.04
C LEU A 194 12.23 -0.84 13.55
N HIS A 195 12.84 -1.13 12.41
CA HIS A 195 13.73 -0.21 11.73
C HIS A 195 13.08 0.24 10.42
N VAL A 196 13.14 1.55 10.16
CA VAL A 196 12.70 2.08 8.88
C VAL A 196 13.69 1.61 7.82
N HIS A 197 13.16 1.05 6.72
CA HIS A 197 14.01 0.57 5.64
C HIS A 197 14.81 1.74 5.03
N PRO A 198 16.10 1.56 4.66
CA PRO A 198 16.93 2.64 4.10
C PRO A 198 16.34 3.33 2.86
N ASN A 199 15.53 2.62 2.08
CA ASN A 199 14.86 3.14 0.88
C ASN A 199 13.56 3.91 1.18
N SER A 200 13.14 4.01 2.44
CA SER A 200 11.97 4.79 2.84
C SER A 200 12.31 6.27 2.93
N VAL A 201 11.39 7.14 2.52
CA VAL A 201 11.50 8.60 2.73
C VAL A 201 11.53 8.99 4.22
N LEU A 202 11.14 8.05 5.09
CA LEU A 202 11.13 8.21 6.53
C LEU A 202 12.45 7.76 7.18
N PHE A 203 13.42 7.24 6.42
CA PHE A 203 14.71 6.83 6.99
C PHE A 203 15.49 8.02 7.56
N THR A 204 15.38 9.18 6.91
CA THR A 204 16.03 10.43 7.34
C THR A 204 15.11 11.34 8.14
N ARG A 205 13.82 10.98 8.30
CA ARG A 205 12.80 11.80 9.00
C ARG A 205 12.31 11.08 10.25
N LYS A 206 11.96 11.84 11.30
CA LYS A 206 11.48 11.30 12.58
C LYS A 206 10.03 11.73 12.89
N PRO A 207 9.02 11.34 12.09
CA PRO A 207 7.62 11.56 12.45
C PRO A 207 7.23 10.78 13.71
N LYS A 208 6.28 11.32 14.50
CA LYS A 208 5.83 10.70 15.76
C LYS A 208 5.14 9.34 15.57
N THR A 209 4.53 9.07 14.41
CA THR A 209 3.81 7.81 14.11
C THR A 209 3.83 7.53 12.60
N VAL A 210 3.97 6.26 12.22
CA VAL A 210 4.08 5.79 10.82
C VAL A 210 3.28 4.51 10.63
N SER A 211 2.57 4.37 9.51
CA SER A 211 2.06 3.08 9.03
C SER A 211 3.10 2.47 8.09
N ILE A 212 3.58 1.28 8.41
CA ILE A 212 4.58 0.56 7.61
C ILE A 212 3.83 -0.28 6.56
N SER A 213 4.21 -0.11 5.30
CA SER A 213 3.72 -0.91 4.17
C SER A 213 4.37 -2.28 4.14
#